data_AF-A0A8S3PXQ3-F1
#
_entry.id   AF-A0A8S3PXQ3-F1
#
_cell.length_a   1.000
_cell.length_b   1.000
_cell.length_c   1.000
_cell.angle_alpha   90.00
_cell.angle_beta   90.00
_cell.angle_gamma   90.00
#
_symmetry.space_group_name_H-M   'P 1'
#
loop_
_entity.id
_entity.type
_entity.pdbx_description
1 polymer ?
#
loop_
_entity_poly.entity_id
_entity_poly.type
_entity_poly.pdbx_seq_one_letter_code
_entity_poly.pdbx_strand_id
1 'polypeptide(L)'
;MSLKTPTCLLLDSNKDFDSFGYEAENKYAELVMDGEQDDYFYFHRFKMSLHNNKNVKGDMVLEDITGKTVLAIDAFAHSIKALVNHLMDALKTRGIGVKSSDIQWVLTVPAIWTDNSKQFMRKSAEKAGIHNDHLLISLEPEAASILCQYLPTETLCGAESSFTMSKVGTKYMILEQHLKKDLSSTLSYSPYANCITLKGDKMRIDAFLVKTLFDKTIKDILSLIQEILTRKESESVTLLLLVGGFAACSLIQAEIREAFLTRRVIVPEESGLAVLKGAVLFGHNSKAIYSRKTRSTYGVTWSAPFNPEVHDQQHYIELNDEAQCKNAFDIIIQKDTNVMQGTTVKRNYGSTIGNNDVVFTIYASDKTTPVYTDEDGCTSVGEAIIEISELSEKQFLKVNSCLETLK
;
A
#
# COMPACT_ATOMS: atom_id res chain seq x y z
N MET A 1 -15.11 21.26 1.36
CA MET A 1 -14.99 19.97 2.08
C MET A 1 -14.00 19.10 1.35
N SER A 2 -13.18 18.33 2.06
CA SER A 2 -12.29 17.33 1.46
C SER A 2 -13.12 16.15 0.92
N LEU A 3 -12.78 15.65 -0.27
CA LEU A 3 -13.36 14.40 -0.82
C LEU A 3 -12.69 13.14 -0.23
N LYS A 4 -11.76 13.31 0.71
CA LYS A 4 -11.04 12.24 1.41
C LYS A 4 -11.33 12.33 2.90
N THR A 5 -11.45 11.18 3.53
CA THR A 5 -11.52 11.05 5.00
C THR A 5 -10.14 10.73 5.57
N PRO A 6 -9.76 11.29 6.72
CA PRO A 6 -8.55 10.87 7.41
C PRO A 6 -8.69 9.42 7.90
N THR A 7 -7.56 8.75 8.07
CA THR A 7 -7.53 7.38 8.62
C THR A 7 -7.44 7.47 10.14
N CYS A 8 -8.59 7.72 10.75
CA CYS A 8 -8.76 7.89 12.20
C CYS A 8 -9.86 6.96 12.65
N LEU A 9 -9.61 6.21 13.72
CA LEU A 9 -10.56 5.24 14.27
C LEU A 9 -10.70 5.53 15.76
N LEU A 10 -11.94 5.65 16.22
CA LEU A 10 -12.29 5.71 17.62
C LEU A 10 -13.04 4.42 17.99
N LEU A 11 -12.60 3.79 19.07
CA LEU A 11 -13.27 2.62 19.66
C LEU A 11 -13.67 2.96 21.10
N ASP A 12 -14.75 2.34 21.57
CA ASP A 12 -15.19 2.46 22.96
C ASP A 12 -14.34 1.60 23.92
N SER A 13 -14.73 1.57 25.20
CA SER A 13 -14.03 0.81 26.24
C SER A 13 -14.06 -0.71 26.02
N ASN A 14 -15.03 -1.22 25.26
CA ASN A 14 -15.15 -2.62 24.87
C ASN A 14 -14.36 -2.95 23.59
N LYS A 15 -13.68 -1.95 23.01
CA LYS A 15 -12.99 -2.03 21.71
C LYS A 15 -13.96 -2.18 20.53
N ASP A 16 -15.22 -1.84 20.74
CA ASP A 16 -16.22 -1.83 19.69
C ASP A 16 -16.12 -0.53 18.86
N PHE A 17 -16.59 -0.62 17.62
CA PHE A 17 -16.58 0.52 16.70
C PHE A 17 -17.44 1.66 17.23
N ASP A 18 -16.83 2.83 17.41
CA ASP A 18 -17.55 4.06 17.71
C ASP A 18 -17.71 4.91 16.44
N SER A 19 -16.59 5.38 15.88
CA SER A 19 -16.59 6.29 14.74
C SER A 19 -15.31 6.20 13.90
N PHE A 20 -15.37 6.72 12.67
CA PHE A 20 -14.24 6.74 11.73
C PHE A 20 -14.09 8.09 11.05
N GLY A 21 -12.85 8.45 10.70
CA GLY A 21 -12.58 9.64 9.90
C GLY A 21 -12.71 10.94 10.69
N TYR A 22 -13.31 11.96 10.06
CA TYR A 22 -13.52 13.26 10.70
C TYR A 22 -14.43 13.18 11.93
N GLU A 23 -15.39 12.26 11.95
CA GLU A 23 -16.25 12.04 13.10
C GLU A 23 -15.44 11.56 14.31
N ALA A 24 -14.53 10.61 14.10
CA ALA A 24 -13.61 10.14 15.14
C ALA A 24 -12.67 11.25 15.63
N GLU A 25 -12.13 12.08 14.72
CA GLU A 25 -11.28 13.22 15.10
C GLU A 25 -12.03 14.23 15.97
N ASN A 26 -13.23 14.63 15.55
CA ASN A 26 -14.03 15.62 16.25
C ASN A 26 -14.48 15.10 17.63
N LYS A 27 -15.01 13.87 17.66
CA LYS A 27 -15.49 13.28 18.91
C LYS A 27 -14.36 13.05 19.91
N TYR A 28 -13.20 12.60 19.44
CA TYR A 28 -12.04 12.48 20.34
C TYR A 28 -11.59 13.83 20.89
N ALA A 29 -11.62 14.89 20.09
CA ALA A 29 -11.31 16.23 20.57
C ALA A 29 -12.29 16.69 21.67
N GLU A 30 -13.58 16.41 21.51
CA GLU A 30 -14.61 16.68 22.54
C GLU A 30 -14.34 15.87 23.82
N LEU A 31 -14.09 14.56 23.71
CA LEU A 31 -13.77 13.70 24.86
C LEU A 31 -12.55 14.19 25.65
N VAL A 32 -11.52 14.70 24.96
CA VAL A 32 -10.34 15.29 25.61
C VAL A 32 -10.68 16.59 26.35
N MET A 33 -11.60 17.40 25.83
CA MET A 33 -12.05 18.62 26.51
C MET A 33 -12.85 18.30 27.78
N ASP A 34 -13.62 17.22 27.75
CA ASP A 34 -14.47 16.80 28.87
C ASP A 34 -13.75 15.89 29.89
N GLY A 35 -12.55 15.39 29.55
CA GLY A 35 -11.75 14.52 30.42
C GLY A 35 -12.20 13.06 30.42
N GLU A 36 -12.93 12.63 29.39
CA GLU A 36 -13.51 11.29 29.24
C GLU A 36 -12.74 10.40 28.24
N GLN A 37 -11.59 10.88 27.72
CA GLN A 37 -10.83 10.17 26.69
C GLN A 37 -10.27 8.81 27.15
N ASP A 38 -10.10 8.59 28.46
CA ASP A 38 -9.45 7.39 29.00
C ASP A 38 -10.26 6.11 28.75
N ASP A 39 -11.58 6.24 28.57
CA ASP A 39 -12.48 5.14 28.24
C ASP A 39 -12.51 4.79 26.73
N TYR A 40 -11.78 5.52 25.89
CA TYR A 40 -11.80 5.35 24.43
C TYR A 40 -10.43 5.06 23.84
N PHE A 41 -10.36 4.29 22.75
CA PHE A 41 -9.13 4.03 22.03
C PHE A 41 -9.11 4.86 20.75
N TYR A 42 -8.12 5.75 20.60
CA TYR A 42 -8.01 6.62 19.44
C TYR A 42 -6.75 6.34 18.61
N PHE A 43 -6.97 5.91 17.37
CA PHE A 43 -5.90 5.59 16.43
C PHE A 43 -5.86 6.60 15.30
N HIS A 44 -4.67 7.12 15.00
CA HIS A 44 -4.42 8.03 13.88
C HIS A 44 -3.34 7.49 12.96
N ARG A 45 -3.58 7.50 11.64
CA ARG A 45 -2.62 7.04 10.60
C ARG A 45 -2.06 5.63 10.84
N PHE A 46 -2.81 4.77 11.51
CA PHE A 46 -2.36 3.43 11.89
C PHE A 46 -2.03 2.52 10.67
N LYS A 47 -2.50 2.86 9.46
CA LYS A 47 -2.07 2.22 8.20
C LYS A 47 -0.55 2.25 8.01
N MET A 48 0.13 3.26 8.58
CA MET A 48 1.58 3.40 8.49
C MET A 48 2.34 2.30 9.25
N SER A 49 1.70 1.59 10.17
CA SER A 49 2.29 0.44 10.86
C SER A 49 2.66 -0.71 9.89
N LEU A 50 2.00 -0.80 8.73
CA LEU A 50 2.30 -1.77 7.68
C LEU A 50 3.44 -1.33 6.75
N HIS A 51 3.81 -0.03 6.75
CA HIS A 51 4.69 0.52 5.70
C HIS A 51 6.13 0.00 5.75
N ASN A 52 6.63 -0.38 6.94
CA ASN A 52 8.00 -0.86 7.15
C ASN A 52 8.07 -2.16 7.95
N ASN A 53 6.92 -2.79 8.24
CA ASN A 53 6.90 -4.04 8.98
C ASN A 53 7.15 -5.21 8.00
N LYS A 54 8.35 -5.79 8.05
CA LYS A 54 8.69 -6.97 7.25
C LYS A 54 7.96 -8.24 7.74
N ASN A 55 7.52 -8.25 8.99
CA ASN A 55 6.92 -9.38 9.68
C ASN A 55 5.46 -9.09 10.08
N VAL A 56 4.65 -8.60 9.14
CA VAL A 56 3.20 -8.47 9.37
C VAL A 56 2.60 -9.86 9.59
N LYS A 57 2.09 -10.10 10.79
CA LYS A 57 1.45 -11.35 11.23
C LYS A 57 0.03 -11.07 11.72
N GLY A 58 -0.78 -12.12 11.83
CA GLY A 58 -2.19 -12.01 12.24
C GLY A 58 -2.40 -11.53 13.68
N ASP A 59 -1.40 -11.72 14.55
CA ASP A 59 -1.36 -11.32 15.96
C ASP A 59 -0.76 -9.92 16.18
N MET A 60 -0.48 -9.18 15.10
CA MET A 60 0.02 -7.80 15.19
C MET A 60 -0.95 -6.94 15.99
N VAL A 61 -0.41 -6.15 16.92
CA VAL A 61 -1.17 -5.16 17.71
C VAL A 61 -0.88 -3.74 17.24
N LEU A 62 -1.85 -2.86 17.44
CA LEU A 62 -1.69 -1.41 17.30
C LEU A 62 -1.77 -0.77 18.67
N GLU A 63 -0.92 0.21 18.90
CA GLU A 63 -1.00 1.14 20.02
C GLU A 63 -1.79 2.38 19.59
N ASP A 64 -2.73 2.79 20.45
CA ASP A 64 -3.41 4.06 20.34
C ASP A 64 -2.49 5.20 20.81
N ILE A 65 -2.96 6.45 20.72
CA ILE A 65 -2.11 7.60 21.10
C ILE A 65 -1.77 7.68 22.60
N THR A 66 -2.41 6.87 23.44
CA THR A 66 -2.16 6.76 24.89
C THR A 66 -1.35 5.51 25.25
N GLY A 67 -1.04 4.64 24.27
CA GLY A 67 -0.33 3.37 24.45
C GLY A 67 -1.25 2.16 24.70
N LYS A 68 -2.57 2.31 24.66
CA LYS A 68 -3.51 1.18 24.78
C LYS A 68 -3.51 0.35 23.50
N THR A 69 -3.69 -0.96 23.63
CA THR A 69 -3.52 -1.89 22.49
C THR A 69 -4.80 -2.58 22.04
N VAL A 70 -4.89 -2.76 20.72
CA VAL A 70 -5.90 -3.60 20.04
C VAL A 70 -5.24 -4.45 18.97
N LEU A 71 -5.89 -5.55 18.56
CA LEU A 71 -5.42 -6.30 17.40
C LEU A 71 -5.52 -5.43 16.15
N ALA A 72 -4.45 -5.37 15.38
CA ALA A 72 -4.39 -4.58 14.17
C ALA A 72 -5.48 -5.03 13.19
N ILE A 73 -5.73 -6.34 13.06
CA ILE A 73 -6.72 -6.84 12.11
C ILE A 73 -8.13 -6.33 12.41
N ASP A 74 -8.45 -6.09 13.69
CA ASP A 74 -9.73 -5.56 14.13
C ASP A 74 -9.86 -4.09 13.76
N ALA A 75 -8.88 -3.26 14.10
CA ALA A 75 -8.88 -1.84 13.76
C ALA A 75 -9.01 -1.59 12.24
N PHE A 76 -8.28 -2.37 11.43
CA PHE A 76 -8.38 -2.29 9.97
C PHE A 76 -9.74 -2.78 9.47
N ALA A 77 -10.28 -3.87 10.02
CA ALA A 77 -11.61 -4.38 9.66
C ALA A 77 -12.72 -3.38 9.99
N HIS A 78 -12.70 -2.78 11.19
CA HIS A 78 -13.62 -1.72 11.59
C HIS A 78 -13.59 -0.55 10.62
N SER A 79 -12.39 -0.11 10.23
CA SER A 79 -12.20 1.00 9.30
C SER A 79 -12.73 0.70 7.89
N ILE A 80 -12.50 -0.52 7.38
CA ILE A 80 -13.03 -0.96 6.09
C ILE A 80 -14.57 -1.07 6.17
N LYS A 81 -15.09 -1.66 7.25
CA LYS A 81 -16.53 -1.81 7.47
C LYS A 81 -17.24 -0.47 7.56
N ALA A 82 -16.63 0.53 8.20
CA ALA A 82 -17.17 1.90 8.23
C ALA A 82 -17.33 2.49 6.83
N LEU A 83 -16.34 2.31 5.95
CA LEU A 83 -16.40 2.75 4.55
C LEU A 83 -17.47 2.00 3.74
N VAL A 84 -17.57 0.68 3.94
CA VAL A 84 -18.60 -0.16 3.32
C VAL A 84 -20.00 0.32 3.74
N ASN A 85 -20.24 0.44 5.05
CA ASN A 85 -21.52 0.88 5.60
C ASN A 85 -21.89 2.27 5.07
N HIS A 86 -20.94 3.21 5.07
CA HIS A 86 -21.17 4.56 4.54
C HIS A 86 -21.61 4.53 3.06
N LEU A 87 -21.00 3.69 2.21
CA LEU A 87 -21.45 3.54 0.82
C LEU A 87 -22.85 2.94 0.76
N MET A 88 -23.11 1.85 1.49
CA MET A 88 -24.41 1.18 1.48
C MET A 88 -25.54 2.08 1.96
N ASP A 89 -25.30 2.87 3.01
CA ASP A 89 -26.25 3.86 3.53
C ASP A 89 -26.49 4.99 2.53
N ALA A 90 -25.45 5.46 1.85
CA ALA A 90 -25.59 6.46 0.79
C ALA A 90 -26.41 5.93 -0.40
N LEU A 91 -26.22 4.68 -0.81
CA LEU A 91 -27.00 4.04 -1.87
C LEU A 91 -28.47 3.87 -1.47
N LYS A 92 -28.71 3.39 -0.25
CA LYS A 92 -30.06 3.22 0.31
C LYS A 92 -30.80 4.55 0.40
N THR A 93 -30.14 5.60 0.90
CA THR A 93 -30.70 6.95 1.02
C THR A 93 -31.05 7.55 -0.35
N ARG A 94 -30.33 7.16 -1.40
CA ARG A 94 -30.61 7.53 -2.80
C ARG A 94 -31.67 6.66 -3.47
N GLY A 95 -32.24 5.67 -2.77
CA GLY A 95 -33.22 4.74 -3.33
C GLY A 95 -32.64 3.71 -4.29
N ILE A 96 -31.32 3.47 -4.25
CA ILE A 96 -30.63 2.50 -5.10
C ILE A 96 -30.66 1.14 -4.39
N GLY A 97 -31.48 0.22 -4.88
CA GLY A 97 -31.67 -1.12 -4.30
C GLY A 97 -30.56 -2.12 -4.64
N VAL A 98 -29.31 -1.79 -4.30
CA VAL A 98 -28.12 -2.64 -4.52
C VAL A 98 -27.78 -3.38 -3.24
N LYS A 99 -27.51 -4.69 -3.33
CA LYS A 99 -27.01 -5.49 -2.22
C LYS A 99 -25.48 -5.50 -2.20
N SER A 100 -24.89 -5.79 -1.05
CA SER A 100 -23.42 -5.91 -0.94
C SER A 100 -22.84 -6.97 -1.89
N SER A 101 -23.58 -8.06 -2.14
CA SER A 101 -23.23 -9.12 -3.10
C SER A 101 -23.21 -8.67 -4.56
N ASP A 102 -23.85 -7.55 -4.88
CA ASP A 102 -23.89 -7.02 -6.24
C ASP A 102 -22.67 -6.11 -6.53
N ILE A 103 -21.84 -5.85 -5.51
CA ILE A 103 -20.71 -4.92 -5.59
C ILE A 103 -19.40 -5.70 -5.65
N GLN A 104 -18.61 -5.42 -6.69
CA GLN A 104 -17.19 -5.78 -6.70
C GLN A 104 -16.39 -4.70 -5.99
N TRP A 105 -15.74 -5.06 -4.88
CA TRP A 105 -14.90 -4.17 -4.10
C TRP A 105 -13.47 -4.21 -4.62
N VAL A 106 -12.88 -3.03 -4.82
CA VAL A 106 -11.47 -2.88 -5.16
C VAL A 106 -10.75 -2.18 -4.02
N LEU A 107 -9.84 -2.90 -3.37
CA LEU A 107 -9.03 -2.37 -2.28
C LEU A 107 -7.62 -2.03 -2.82
N THR A 108 -7.26 -0.76 -2.74
CA THR A 108 -5.97 -0.27 -3.23
C THR A 108 -4.87 -0.37 -2.18
N VAL A 109 -3.71 -0.90 -2.55
CA VAL A 109 -2.54 -1.06 -1.67
C VAL A 109 -1.27 -0.49 -2.30
N PRO A 110 -0.34 0.09 -1.52
CA PRO A 110 0.92 0.58 -2.06
C PRO A 110 1.74 -0.53 -2.72
N ALA A 111 2.31 -0.25 -3.88
CA ALA A 111 3.14 -1.23 -4.61
C ALA A 111 4.43 -1.62 -3.85
N ILE A 112 4.88 -0.78 -2.92
CA ILE A 112 6.08 -1.01 -2.10
C ILE A 112 5.85 -1.97 -0.94
N TRP A 113 4.59 -2.22 -0.57
CA TRP A 113 4.28 -3.11 0.54
C TRP A 113 4.68 -4.55 0.27
N THR A 114 5.04 -5.26 1.35
CA THR A 114 5.31 -6.70 1.32
C THR A 114 4.04 -7.47 1.00
N ASP A 115 4.19 -8.70 0.48
CA ASP A 115 3.03 -9.54 0.17
C ASP A 115 2.21 -9.87 1.43
N ASN A 116 2.88 -10.05 2.58
CA ASN A 116 2.21 -10.21 3.87
C ASN A 116 1.36 -8.99 4.25
N SER A 117 1.81 -7.77 3.98
CA SER A 117 1.02 -6.55 4.22
C SER A 117 -0.19 -6.46 3.30
N LYS A 118 -0.05 -6.86 2.02
CA LYS A 118 -1.18 -6.91 1.06
C LYS A 118 -2.19 -7.98 1.46
N GLN A 119 -1.71 -9.16 1.88
CA GLN A 119 -2.56 -10.25 2.35
C GLN A 119 -3.27 -9.89 3.65
N PHE A 120 -2.60 -9.18 4.55
CA PHE A 120 -3.20 -8.65 5.76
C PHE A 120 -4.40 -7.75 5.45
N MET A 121 -4.26 -6.83 4.48
CA MET A 121 -5.38 -5.98 4.04
C MET A 121 -6.54 -6.79 3.46
N ARG A 122 -6.27 -7.86 2.70
CA ARG A 122 -7.30 -8.77 2.21
C ARG A 122 -8.05 -9.44 3.37
N LYS A 123 -7.32 -10.01 4.34
CA LYS A 123 -7.91 -10.63 5.54
C LYS A 123 -8.72 -9.62 6.37
N SER A 124 -8.25 -8.37 6.51
CA SER A 124 -9.02 -7.31 7.17
C SER A 124 -10.31 -6.98 6.42
N ALA A 125 -10.31 -6.99 5.09
CA ALA A 125 -11.52 -6.77 4.28
C ALA A 125 -12.51 -7.95 4.39
N GLU A 126 -12.02 -9.18 4.42
CA GLU A 126 -12.82 -10.38 4.69
C GLU A 126 -13.46 -10.30 6.08
N LYS A 127 -12.69 -9.94 7.11
CA LYS A 127 -13.20 -9.72 8.47
C LYS A 127 -14.22 -8.58 8.54
N ALA A 128 -14.12 -7.59 7.66
CA ALA A 128 -15.10 -6.51 7.51
C ALA A 128 -16.42 -6.96 6.83
N GLY A 129 -16.49 -8.20 6.33
CA GLY A 129 -17.67 -8.77 5.68
C GLY A 129 -17.65 -8.72 4.15
N ILE A 130 -16.52 -8.39 3.52
CA ILE A 130 -16.37 -8.44 2.07
C ILE A 130 -15.96 -9.86 1.67
N HIS A 131 -16.81 -10.56 0.91
CA HIS A 131 -16.49 -11.90 0.40
C HIS A 131 -15.30 -11.87 -0.58
N ASN A 132 -14.44 -12.89 -0.50
CA ASN A 132 -13.22 -12.98 -1.32
C ASN A 132 -13.50 -12.94 -2.84
N ASP A 133 -14.61 -13.56 -3.30
CA ASP A 133 -15.03 -13.53 -4.71
C ASP A 133 -15.38 -12.13 -5.21
N HIS A 134 -15.79 -11.26 -4.28
CA HIS A 134 -16.15 -9.86 -4.54
C HIS A 134 -15.03 -8.88 -4.18
N LEU A 135 -13.79 -9.36 -3.94
CA LEU A 135 -12.66 -8.53 -3.53
C LEU A 135 -11.47 -8.63 -4.48
N LEU A 136 -11.18 -7.52 -5.15
CA LEU A 136 -9.95 -7.31 -5.92
C LEU A 136 -8.96 -6.44 -5.15
N ILE A 137 -7.67 -6.79 -5.24
CA ILE A 137 -6.58 -5.94 -4.79
C ILE A 137 -5.98 -5.26 -6.01
N SER A 138 -5.86 -3.92 -5.96
CA SER A 138 -5.17 -3.14 -6.98
C SER A 138 -3.96 -2.45 -6.39
N LEU A 139 -2.83 -2.43 -7.11
CA LEU A 139 -1.72 -1.57 -6.71
C LEU A 139 -2.11 -0.11 -6.97
N GLU A 140 -1.80 0.78 -6.03
CA GLU A 140 -2.05 2.22 -6.17
C GLU A 140 -1.49 2.82 -7.49
N PRO A 141 -0.23 2.55 -7.91
CA PRO A 141 0.27 3.08 -9.18
C PRO A 141 -0.42 2.48 -10.42
N GLU A 142 -0.93 1.24 -10.35
CA GLU A 142 -1.67 0.61 -11.45
C GLU A 142 -3.06 1.23 -11.61
N ALA A 143 -3.78 1.40 -10.49
CA ALA A 143 -5.07 2.08 -10.50
C ALA A 143 -4.90 3.50 -11.10
N ALA A 144 -3.92 4.25 -10.59
CA ALA A 144 -3.63 5.59 -11.09
C ALA A 144 -3.28 5.62 -12.59
N SER A 145 -2.50 4.65 -13.09
CA SER A 145 -2.15 4.60 -14.51
C SER A 145 -3.34 4.28 -15.40
N ILE A 146 -4.28 3.43 -14.95
CA ILE A 146 -5.53 3.17 -15.65
C ILE A 146 -6.32 4.45 -15.84
N LEU A 147 -6.52 5.25 -14.79
CA LEU A 147 -7.22 6.53 -14.94
C LEU A 147 -6.57 7.42 -16.01
N CYS A 148 -5.24 7.52 -15.99
CA CYS A 148 -4.50 8.39 -16.91
C CYS A 148 -4.68 7.98 -18.38
N GLN A 149 -5.02 6.72 -18.68
CA GLN A 149 -5.31 6.26 -20.04
C GLN A 149 -6.65 6.79 -20.58
N TYR A 150 -7.60 7.12 -19.70
CA TYR A 150 -8.91 7.65 -20.07
C TYR A 150 -8.97 9.18 -20.07
N LEU A 151 -7.86 9.88 -19.75
CA LEU A 151 -7.81 11.33 -19.81
C LEU A 151 -7.77 11.79 -21.29
N PRO A 152 -8.59 12.77 -21.70
CA PRO A 152 -8.61 13.28 -23.07
C PRO A 152 -7.22 13.76 -23.52
N THR A 153 -6.88 13.51 -24.79
CA THR A 153 -5.55 13.84 -25.34
C THR A 153 -5.21 15.33 -25.23
N GLU A 154 -6.22 16.20 -25.19
CA GLU A 154 -6.11 17.65 -25.01
C GLU A 154 -5.74 18.05 -23.57
N THR A 155 -6.14 17.25 -22.56
CA THR A 155 -5.68 17.39 -21.16
C THR A 155 -4.32 16.71 -20.92
N LEU A 156 -3.87 15.85 -21.86
CA LEU A 156 -2.51 15.30 -21.86
C LEU A 156 -1.50 16.32 -22.37
N CYS A 157 -1.89 17.29 -23.21
CA CYS A 157 -1.06 18.46 -23.48
C CYS A 157 -0.95 19.22 -22.17
N GLY A 158 0.28 19.41 -21.69
CA GLY A 158 0.53 20.33 -20.58
C GLY A 158 -0.09 21.65 -20.99
N ALA A 159 -1.27 21.95 -20.44
CA ALA A 159 -1.90 23.22 -20.68
C ALA A 159 -0.89 24.24 -20.20
N GLU A 160 -0.38 25.03 -21.14
CA GLU A 160 0.17 26.34 -20.88
C GLU A 160 -0.91 27.17 -20.20
N SER A 161 -1.17 26.90 -18.92
CA SER A 161 -1.68 27.92 -18.05
C SER A 161 -0.44 28.68 -17.59
N SER A 162 -0.03 29.65 -18.41
CA SER A 162 0.60 30.86 -17.90
C SER A 162 -0.31 31.38 -16.78
N PHE A 163 0.02 31.01 -15.54
CA PHE A 163 -0.63 31.59 -14.37
C PHE A 163 0.12 32.87 -14.05
N THR A 164 -0.38 33.96 -14.63
CA THR A 164 -0.29 35.28 -14.01
C THR A 164 -0.60 35.15 -12.52
N MET A 165 0.36 35.54 -11.69
CA MET A 165 0.25 35.77 -10.25
C MET A 165 -1.12 36.33 -9.89
N SER A 166 -1.93 35.57 -9.15
CA SER A 166 -3.22 36.05 -8.69
C SER A 166 -3.07 36.86 -7.40
N LYS A 167 -3.53 38.11 -7.52
CA LYS A 167 -3.90 39.17 -6.58
C LYS A 167 -3.91 38.90 -5.07
N VAL A 168 -3.66 40.02 -4.36
CA VAL A 168 -3.98 40.33 -2.96
C VAL A 168 -5.26 39.60 -2.50
N GLY A 169 -5.09 38.58 -1.65
CA GLY A 169 -6.22 37.79 -1.15
C GLY A 169 -5.94 36.29 -0.90
N THR A 170 -5.03 35.98 0.05
CA THR A 170 -5.23 34.92 1.08
C THR A 170 -5.03 33.42 0.74
N LYS A 171 -4.19 32.72 1.54
CA LYS A 171 -4.57 31.75 2.61
C LYS A 171 -3.40 31.52 3.58
N TYR A 172 -3.71 31.29 4.86
CA TYR A 172 -2.77 31.18 5.99
C TYR A 172 -3.03 29.88 6.75
N MET A 173 -2.01 29.36 7.42
CA MET A 173 -2.07 28.21 8.33
C MET A 173 -2.12 28.70 9.77
N ILE A 174 -3.03 28.18 10.58
CA ILE A 174 -3.10 28.43 12.02
C ILE A 174 -2.40 27.27 12.72
N LEU A 175 -1.41 27.57 13.55
CA LEU A 175 -0.72 26.64 14.42
C LEU A 175 -0.95 27.10 15.85
N GLU A 176 -1.68 26.31 16.64
CA GLU A 176 -1.75 26.53 18.09
C GLU A 176 -0.57 25.84 18.76
N GLN A 177 0.16 26.60 19.58
CA GLN A 177 1.12 26.05 20.51
C GLN A 177 1.11 26.89 21.80
N HIS A 178 0.88 26.23 22.93
CA HIS A 178 1.12 26.82 24.24
C HIS A 178 2.59 26.70 24.62
N LEU A 179 3.38 27.75 24.36
CA LEU A 179 4.74 27.88 24.89
C LEU A 179 4.84 29.09 25.82
N LYS A 180 5.27 28.83 27.06
CA LYS A 180 5.57 29.82 28.11
C LYS A 180 6.90 30.56 27.88
N LYS A 181 7.18 31.03 26.67
CA LYS A 181 8.26 31.99 26.36
C LYS A 181 7.84 32.88 25.18
N ASP A 182 8.20 34.16 25.23
CA ASP A 182 7.88 35.12 24.17
C ASP A 182 8.59 34.74 22.85
N LEU A 183 7.82 34.24 21.88
CA LEU A 183 8.28 33.82 20.56
C LEU A 183 9.01 34.95 19.82
N SER A 184 8.62 36.20 20.07
CA SER A 184 9.22 37.40 19.50
C SER A 184 10.70 37.52 19.90
N SER A 185 10.98 37.27 21.18
CA SER A 185 12.35 37.28 21.73
C SER A 185 13.20 36.11 21.23
N THR A 186 12.61 34.98 20.86
CA THR A 186 13.35 33.82 20.34
C THR A 186 13.69 33.99 18.86
N LEU A 187 12.79 34.60 18.08
CA LEU A 187 12.98 34.84 16.66
C LEU A 187 14.05 35.89 16.36
N SER A 188 14.20 36.92 17.20
CA SER A 188 15.18 38.00 17.00
C SER A 188 16.64 37.51 17.09
N TYR A 189 16.91 36.45 17.86
CA TYR A 189 18.23 35.81 17.93
C TYR A 189 18.37 34.61 16.99
N SER A 190 17.34 34.30 16.20
CA SER A 190 17.36 33.17 15.28
C SER A 190 17.98 33.56 13.94
N PRO A 191 18.58 32.62 13.19
CA PRO A 191 19.04 32.86 11.82
C PRO A 191 17.90 33.20 10.84
N TYR A 192 16.65 33.09 11.28
CA TYR A 192 15.45 33.33 10.49
C TYR A 192 14.78 34.69 10.80
N ALA A 193 15.41 35.54 11.62
CA ALA A 193 14.87 36.84 12.03
C ALA A 193 14.43 37.74 10.84
N ASN A 194 15.12 37.63 9.71
CA ASN A 194 14.81 38.38 8.49
C ASN A 194 13.77 37.70 7.58
N CYS A 195 13.47 36.43 7.83
CA CYS A 195 12.61 35.59 7.01
C CYS A 195 11.29 35.23 7.71
N ILE A 196 11.16 35.54 9.00
CA ILE A 196 9.96 35.26 9.79
C ILE A 196 9.53 36.55 10.50
N THR A 197 8.29 36.99 10.24
CA THR A 197 7.71 38.18 10.87
C THR A 197 6.43 37.81 11.61
N LEU A 198 6.34 38.16 12.88
CA LEU A 198 5.10 38.07 13.65
C LEU A 198 4.27 39.34 13.44
N LYS A 199 2.99 39.18 13.10
CA LYS A 199 2.02 40.27 12.97
C LYS A 199 0.74 39.88 13.74
N GLY A 200 0.65 40.34 14.99
CA GLY A 200 -0.41 39.92 15.91
C GLY A 200 -0.26 38.44 16.26
N ASP A 201 -1.33 37.68 16.04
CA ASP A 201 -1.40 36.22 16.20
C ASP A 201 -0.87 35.44 14.97
N LYS A 202 -0.36 36.14 13.96
CA LYS A 202 0.03 35.53 12.67
C LYS A 202 1.54 35.53 12.47
N MET A 203 2.07 34.37 12.09
CA MET A 203 3.44 34.24 11.62
C MET A 203 3.48 34.32 10.08
N ARG A 204 4.32 35.20 9.55
CA ARG A 204 4.63 35.30 8.12
C ARG A 204 6.02 34.72 7.90
N ILE A 205 6.12 33.78 6.97
CA ILE A 205 7.39 33.14 6.60
C ILE A 205 7.69 33.51 5.15
N ASP A 206 8.93 33.90 4.88
CA ASP A 206 9.41 34.19 3.54
C ASP A 206 9.26 32.96 2.63
N ALA A 207 8.82 33.19 1.38
CA ALA A 207 8.57 32.13 0.43
C ALA A 207 9.82 31.29 0.12
N PHE A 208 11.00 31.91 0.11
CA PHE A 208 12.27 31.21 -0.03
C PHE A 208 12.49 30.25 1.13
N LEU A 209 12.30 30.72 2.37
CA LEU A 209 12.46 29.86 3.55
C LEU A 209 11.48 28.69 3.52
N VAL A 210 10.22 28.91 3.15
CA VAL A 210 9.24 27.80 2.97
C VAL A 210 9.73 26.81 1.91
N LYS A 211 10.28 27.26 0.78
CA LYS A 211 10.83 26.37 -0.26
C LYS A 211 11.96 25.50 0.29
N THR A 212 12.88 26.08 1.07
CA THR A 212 14.00 25.33 1.66
C THR A 212 13.58 24.20 2.58
N LEU A 213 12.39 24.26 3.20
CA LEU A 213 11.84 23.17 4.00
C LEU A 213 11.61 21.89 3.18
N PHE A 214 11.43 22.02 1.86
CA PHE A 214 11.17 20.91 0.95
C PHE A 214 12.40 20.47 0.15
N ASP A 215 13.51 21.20 0.20
CA ASP A 215 14.69 20.94 -0.65
C ASP A 215 15.19 19.50 -0.53
N LYS A 216 15.27 18.97 0.70
CA LYS A 216 15.71 17.60 0.95
C LYS A 216 14.75 16.60 0.31
N THR A 217 13.45 16.76 0.57
CA THR A 217 12.39 15.90 0.01
C THR A 217 12.38 15.93 -1.52
N ILE A 218 12.52 17.11 -2.12
CA ILE A 218 12.57 17.29 -3.58
C ILE A 218 13.80 16.57 -4.14
N LYS A 219 14.99 16.81 -3.57
CA LYS A 219 16.24 16.15 -4.00
C LYS A 219 16.13 14.62 -3.93
N ASP A 220 15.55 14.10 -2.85
CA ASP A 220 15.37 12.65 -2.68
C ASP A 220 14.40 12.07 -3.73
N ILE A 221 13.30 12.77 -4.04
CA ILE A 221 12.36 12.40 -5.11
C ILE A 221 13.06 12.40 -6.48
N LEU A 222 13.79 13.47 -6.81
CA LEU A 222 14.49 13.59 -8.09
C LEU A 222 15.56 12.50 -8.25
N SER A 223 16.33 12.23 -7.20
CA SER A 223 17.32 11.15 -7.18
C SER A 223 16.68 9.78 -7.42
N LEU A 224 15.54 9.51 -6.79
CA LEU A 224 14.82 8.24 -6.96
C LEU A 224 14.30 8.08 -8.39
N ILE A 225 13.69 9.13 -8.97
CA ILE A 225 13.22 9.09 -10.36
C ILE A 225 14.40 8.86 -11.30
N GLN A 226 15.51 9.58 -11.10
CA GLN A 226 16.71 9.42 -11.91
C GLN A 226 17.25 7.99 -11.81
N GLU A 227 17.35 7.41 -10.61
CA GLU A 227 17.81 6.03 -10.42
C GLU A 227 16.94 5.03 -11.21
N ILE A 228 15.62 5.17 -11.14
CA ILE A 228 14.67 4.31 -11.86
C ILE A 228 14.84 4.45 -13.37
N LEU A 229 14.99 5.68 -13.88
CA LEU A 229 15.14 5.97 -15.31
C LEU A 229 16.51 5.55 -15.87
N THR A 230 17.51 5.34 -15.02
CA THR A 230 18.86 4.89 -15.44
C THR A 230 18.93 3.37 -15.62
N ARG A 231 17.90 2.63 -15.20
CA ARG A 231 17.79 1.18 -15.42
C ARG A 231 17.48 0.88 -16.88
N LYS A 232 18.12 -0.16 -17.45
CA LYS A 232 17.95 -0.55 -18.87
C LYS A 232 16.49 -0.77 -19.24
N GLU A 233 15.71 -1.34 -18.31
CA GLU A 233 14.30 -1.64 -18.50
C GLU A 233 13.41 -0.39 -18.56
N SER A 234 13.93 0.76 -18.14
CA SER A 234 13.21 2.05 -18.10
C SER A 234 13.65 3.02 -19.21
N GLU A 235 14.58 2.62 -20.09
CA GLU A 235 15.12 3.52 -21.14
C GLU A 235 14.02 4.09 -22.04
N SER A 236 13.00 3.26 -22.35
CA SER A 236 11.86 3.61 -23.20
C SER A 236 10.79 4.45 -22.51
N VAL A 237 10.92 4.80 -21.22
CA VAL A 237 9.89 5.53 -20.47
C VAL A 237 9.84 6.98 -20.91
N THR A 238 8.87 7.37 -21.72
CA THR A 238 8.71 8.76 -22.21
C THR A 238 7.79 9.62 -21.34
N LEU A 239 6.99 8.99 -20.47
CA LEU A 239 5.91 9.62 -19.73
C LEU A 239 6.08 9.42 -18.22
N LEU A 240 5.97 10.51 -17.46
CA LEU A 240 5.95 10.53 -16.00
C LEU A 240 4.56 10.94 -15.53
N LEU A 241 3.90 10.06 -14.76
CA LEU A 241 2.59 10.30 -14.17
C LEU A 241 2.73 10.65 -12.70
N LEU A 242 2.33 11.86 -12.31
CA LEU A 242 2.40 12.33 -10.92
C LEU A 242 1.01 12.25 -10.32
N VAL A 243 0.85 11.35 -9.35
CA VAL A 243 -0.43 11.04 -8.71
C VAL A 243 -0.30 11.05 -7.19
N GLY A 244 -1.43 11.14 -6.49
CA GLY A 244 -1.49 11.29 -5.04
C GLY A 244 -1.62 12.75 -4.60
N GLY A 245 -1.85 12.95 -3.30
CA GLY A 245 -2.07 14.29 -2.74
C GLY A 245 -0.85 15.20 -2.86
N PHE A 246 0.35 14.63 -2.74
CA PHE A 246 1.59 15.40 -2.84
C PHE A 246 1.93 15.82 -4.29
N ALA A 247 1.40 15.10 -5.29
CA ALA A 247 1.53 15.48 -6.70
C ALA A 247 0.82 16.80 -7.04
N ALA A 248 -0.12 17.26 -6.21
CA ALA A 248 -0.76 18.57 -6.37
C ALA A 248 0.17 19.74 -5.97
N CYS A 249 1.34 19.47 -5.37
CA CYS A 249 2.29 20.50 -4.98
C CYS A 249 2.97 21.12 -6.21
N SER A 250 2.66 22.39 -6.49
CA SER A 250 3.21 23.13 -7.64
C SER A 250 4.73 23.21 -7.64
N LEU A 251 5.35 23.34 -6.45
CA LEU A 251 6.80 23.36 -6.28
C LEU A 251 7.42 22.06 -6.81
N ILE A 252 6.90 20.90 -6.40
CA ILE A 252 7.42 19.59 -6.82
C ILE A 252 7.21 19.37 -8.31
N GLN A 253 6.04 19.77 -8.83
CA GLN A 253 5.78 19.65 -10.26
C GLN A 253 6.77 20.48 -11.10
N ALA A 254 7.11 21.70 -10.65
CA ALA A 254 8.07 22.55 -11.33
C ALA A 254 9.46 21.91 -11.34
N GLU A 255 9.94 21.45 -10.18
CA GLU A 255 11.26 20.84 -10.03
C GLU A 255 11.39 19.54 -10.83
N ILE A 256 10.33 18.70 -10.88
CA ILE A 256 10.32 17.48 -11.71
C ILE A 256 10.33 17.83 -13.21
N ARG A 257 9.56 18.83 -13.63
CA ARG A 257 9.55 19.26 -15.05
C ARG A 257 10.91 19.82 -15.47
N GLU A 258 11.55 20.59 -14.61
CA GLU A 258 12.88 21.15 -14.87
C GLU A 258 13.97 20.07 -14.90
N ALA A 259 13.91 19.09 -13.99
CA ALA A 259 14.88 17.99 -13.96
C ALA A 259 14.75 17.02 -15.15
N PHE A 260 13.54 16.84 -15.70
CA PHE A 260 13.25 15.84 -16.72
C PHE A 260 12.65 16.42 -18.01
N LEU A 261 13.29 17.43 -18.60
CA LEU A 261 12.83 18.15 -19.80
C LEU A 261 12.55 17.25 -21.02
N THR A 262 13.23 16.11 -21.12
CA THR A 262 13.05 15.14 -22.22
C THR A 262 11.86 14.21 -22.01
N ARG A 263 11.18 14.29 -20.86
CA ARG A 263 10.06 13.43 -20.49
C ARG A 263 8.78 14.25 -20.40
N ARG A 264 7.65 13.67 -20.80
CA ARG A 264 6.33 14.30 -20.65
C ARG A 264 5.84 14.09 -19.23
N VAL A 265 5.60 15.18 -18.50
CA VAL A 265 5.10 15.14 -17.11
C VAL A 265 3.60 15.43 -17.09
N ILE A 266 2.79 14.47 -16.66
CA ILE A 266 1.34 14.59 -16.55
C ILE A 266 0.92 14.55 -15.08
N VAL A 267 0.06 15.50 -14.71
CA VAL A 267 -0.57 15.56 -13.40
C VAL A 267 -2.09 15.61 -13.63
N PRO A 268 -2.85 14.58 -13.23
CA PRO A 268 -4.31 14.62 -13.32
C PRO A 268 -4.86 15.78 -12.48
N GLU A 269 -5.93 16.43 -12.96
CA GLU A 269 -6.57 17.59 -12.29
C GLU A 269 -6.90 17.30 -10.81
N GLU A 270 -7.39 16.09 -10.53
CA GLU A 270 -7.62 15.60 -9.17
C GLU A 270 -6.61 14.51 -8.80
N SER A 271 -5.31 14.82 -8.85
CA SER A 271 -4.22 13.86 -8.57
C SER A 271 -4.40 13.10 -7.24
N GLY A 272 -4.99 13.74 -6.23
CA GLY A 272 -5.30 13.15 -4.93
C GLY A 272 -6.40 12.07 -4.92
N LEU A 273 -7.24 12.03 -5.97
CA LEU A 273 -8.29 11.04 -6.21
C LEU A 273 -7.95 10.07 -7.35
N ALA A 274 -6.83 10.27 -8.03
CA ALA A 274 -6.48 9.51 -9.23
C ALA A 274 -6.48 7.99 -9.00
N VAL A 275 -5.93 7.56 -7.87
CA VAL A 275 -5.92 6.16 -7.43
C VAL A 275 -7.34 5.61 -7.23
N LEU A 276 -8.23 6.36 -6.58
CA LEU A 276 -9.58 5.91 -6.29
C LEU A 276 -10.42 5.79 -7.57
N LYS A 277 -10.40 6.82 -8.43
CA LYS A 277 -11.11 6.76 -9.72
C LYS A 277 -10.56 5.64 -10.61
N GLY A 278 -9.24 5.50 -10.63
CA GLY A 278 -8.55 4.42 -11.32
C GLY A 278 -8.93 3.03 -10.83
N ALA A 279 -9.12 2.86 -9.51
CA ALA A 279 -9.54 1.60 -8.91
C ALA A 279 -10.96 1.22 -9.31
N VAL A 280 -11.88 2.18 -9.44
CA VAL A 280 -13.23 1.94 -9.97
C VAL A 280 -13.14 1.43 -11.41
N LEU A 281 -12.33 2.07 -12.26
CA LEU A 281 -12.11 1.62 -13.64
C LEU A 281 -11.47 0.22 -13.71
N PHE A 282 -10.51 -0.06 -12.83
CA PHE A 282 -9.90 -1.38 -12.68
C PHE A 282 -10.93 -2.44 -12.28
N GLY A 283 -11.88 -2.13 -11.39
CA GLY A 283 -12.96 -3.05 -11.02
C GLY A 283 -13.83 -3.45 -12.22
N HIS A 284 -14.09 -2.53 -13.15
CA HIS A 284 -14.83 -2.82 -14.39
C HIS A 284 -14.00 -3.58 -15.43
N ASN A 285 -12.68 -3.42 -15.42
CA ASN A 285 -11.78 -4.09 -16.35
C ASN A 285 -10.46 -4.47 -15.69
N SER A 286 -10.47 -5.55 -14.89
CA SER A 286 -9.27 -6.00 -14.16
C SER A 286 -8.17 -6.52 -15.09
N LYS A 287 -8.51 -6.80 -16.36
CA LYS A 287 -7.59 -7.22 -17.43
C LYS A 287 -6.86 -6.07 -18.11
N ALA A 288 -7.09 -4.83 -17.67
CA ALA A 288 -6.34 -3.67 -18.18
C ALA A 288 -4.82 -3.76 -17.90
N ILE A 289 -4.39 -4.56 -16.92
CA ILE A 289 -2.98 -4.79 -16.62
C ILE A 289 -2.50 -6.07 -17.31
N TYR A 290 -1.73 -5.89 -18.39
CA TYR A 290 -1.25 -7.00 -19.24
C TYR A 290 -0.17 -7.87 -18.58
N SER A 291 0.82 -7.25 -17.92
CA SER A 291 1.91 -7.96 -17.27
C SER A 291 2.45 -7.18 -16.07
N ARG A 292 3.16 -7.88 -15.18
CA ARG A 292 3.83 -7.32 -14.01
C ARG A 292 5.23 -7.89 -13.87
N LYS A 293 6.16 -7.06 -13.41
CA LYS A 293 7.50 -7.50 -13.04
C LYS A 293 7.50 -7.96 -11.57
N THR A 294 7.96 -9.17 -11.29
CA THR A 294 8.03 -9.70 -9.93
C THR A 294 9.08 -8.97 -9.09
N ARG A 295 8.74 -8.68 -7.83
CA ARG A 295 9.66 -8.00 -6.88
C ARG A 295 10.59 -8.96 -6.14
N SER A 296 10.18 -10.22 -6.05
CA SER A 296 10.81 -11.28 -5.29
C SER A 296 10.80 -12.57 -6.10
N THR A 297 11.67 -13.50 -5.73
CA THR A 297 11.63 -14.87 -6.24
C THR A 297 10.59 -15.64 -5.44
N TYR A 298 9.62 -16.23 -6.13
CA TYR A 298 8.56 -17.03 -5.54
C TYR A 298 8.82 -18.51 -5.76
N GLY A 299 8.56 -19.30 -4.73
CA GLY A 299 8.68 -20.74 -4.78
C GLY A 299 7.97 -21.42 -3.65
N VAL A 300 8.17 -22.73 -3.53
CA VAL A 300 7.59 -23.55 -2.47
C VAL A 300 8.69 -24.32 -1.76
N THR A 301 8.43 -24.71 -0.52
CA THR A 301 9.27 -25.70 0.16
C THR A 301 9.05 -27.07 -0.43
N TRP A 302 10.14 -27.79 -0.69
CA TRP A 302 10.12 -29.15 -1.20
C TRP A 302 11.26 -29.98 -0.57
N SER A 303 11.06 -31.29 -0.47
CA SER A 303 12.12 -32.25 -0.11
C SER A 303 12.79 -32.75 -1.39
N ALA A 304 13.91 -32.14 -1.77
CA ALA A 304 14.65 -32.48 -2.98
C ALA A 304 15.75 -33.52 -2.71
N PRO A 305 16.17 -34.33 -3.69
CA PRO A 305 17.36 -35.17 -3.55
C PRO A 305 18.57 -34.35 -3.09
N PHE A 306 19.32 -34.87 -2.12
CA PHE A 306 20.45 -34.14 -1.56
C PHE A 306 21.62 -34.08 -2.55
N ASN A 307 22.10 -32.87 -2.86
CA ASN A 307 23.29 -32.64 -3.66
C ASN A 307 24.36 -31.94 -2.81
N PRO A 308 25.48 -32.60 -2.46
CA PRO A 308 26.53 -32.01 -1.62
C PRO A 308 27.27 -30.83 -2.26
N GLU A 309 27.14 -30.59 -3.57
CA GLU A 309 27.73 -29.43 -4.24
C GLU A 309 26.91 -28.14 -4.04
N VAL A 310 25.62 -28.28 -3.70
CA VAL A 310 24.67 -27.17 -3.58
C VAL A 310 24.09 -27.07 -2.17
N HIS A 311 23.89 -28.21 -1.50
CA HIS A 311 23.20 -28.32 -0.23
C HIS A 311 24.17 -28.48 0.95
N ASP A 312 23.89 -27.76 2.02
CA ASP A 312 24.62 -27.78 3.27
C ASP A 312 24.23 -29.02 4.07
N GLN A 313 25.20 -29.62 4.77
CA GLN A 313 24.97 -30.83 5.57
C GLN A 313 23.88 -30.64 6.65
N GLN A 314 23.65 -29.41 7.11
CA GLN A 314 22.59 -29.11 8.10
C GLN A 314 21.16 -29.33 7.57
N HIS A 315 21.01 -29.32 6.24
CA HIS A 315 19.76 -29.57 5.54
C HIS A 315 19.62 -31.03 5.07
N TYR A 316 20.64 -31.87 5.26
CA TYR A 316 20.57 -33.30 4.97
C TYR A 316 19.57 -34.01 5.89
N ILE A 317 18.72 -34.84 5.29
CA ILE A 317 17.87 -35.83 5.98
C ILE A 317 17.86 -37.13 5.18
N GLU A 318 17.64 -38.25 5.86
CA GLU A 318 17.46 -39.55 5.23
C GLU A 318 16.00 -39.95 5.36
N LEU A 319 15.33 -40.20 4.23
CA LEU A 319 13.91 -40.56 4.15
C LEU A 319 13.77 -41.75 3.20
N ASN A 320 13.19 -42.85 3.68
CA ASN A 320 13.04 -44.10 2.91
C ASN A 320 14.35 -44.60 2.28
N ASP A 321 15.44 -44.57 3.05
CA ASP A 321 16.80 -44.95 2.61
C ASP A 321 17.36 -44.08 1.46
N GLU A 322 16.76 -42.91 1.22
CA GLU A 322 17.24 -41.92 0.24
C GLU A 322 17.73 -40.63 0.94
N ALA A 323 18.86 -40.11 0.45
CA ALA A 323 19.41 -38.83 0.87
C ALA A 323 18.58 -37.66 0.29
N GLN A 324 17.96 -36.89 1.17
CA GLN A 324 17.08 -35.77 0.83
C GLN A 324 17.56 -34.47 1.51
N CYS A 325 17.16 -33.34 0.95
CA CYS A 325 17.39 -32.00 1.47
C CYS A 325 16.07 -31.43 2.00
N LYS A 326 16.00 -31.20 3.31
CA LYS A 326 14.87 -30.48 3.91
C LYS A 326 14.93 -29.00 3.54
N ASN A 327 13.78 -28.34 3.53
CA ASN A 327 13.65 -26.90 3.30
C ASN A 327 14.22 -26.40 1.95
N ALA A 328 14.37 -27.27 0.94
CA ALA A 328 14.85 -26.83 -0.36
C ALA A 328 13.82 -25.89 -1.01
N PHE A 329 14.32 -24.81 -1.64
CA PHE A 329 13.50 -23.81 -2.32
C PHE A 329 13.32 -24.19 -3.78
N ASP A 330 12.14 -24.70 -4.16
CA ASP A 330 11.80 -24.89 -5.58
C ASP A 330 11.32 -23.57 -6.18
N ILE A 331 12.13 -22.98 -7.05
CA ILE A 331 11.83 -21.70 -7.70
C ILE A 331 10.74 -21.90 -8.74
N ILE A 332 9.63 -21.19 -8.57
CA ILE A 332 8.50 -21.15 -9.51
C ILE A 332 8.63 -19.93 -10.42
N ILE A 333 8.91 -18.75 -9.85
CA ILE A 333 9.09 -17.51 -10.60
C ILE A 333 10.26 -16.73 -9.99
N GLN A 334 11.26 -16.38 -10.81
CA GLN A 334 12.39 -15.58 -10.35
C GLN A 334 12.03 -14.11 -10.19
N LYS A 335 12.73 -13.42 -9.29
CA LYS A 335 12.70 -11.95 -9.20
C LYS A 335 13.01 -11.31 -10.55
N ASP A 336 12.42 -10.14 -10.79
CA ASP A 336 12.56 -9.37 -12.03
C ASP A 336 11.99 -10.05 -13.30
N THR A 337 11.23 -11.13 -13.15
CA THR A 337 10.54 -11.79 -14.26
C THR A 337 9.30 -11.01 -14.66
N ASN A 338 9.10 -10.78 -15.96
CA ASN A 338 7.84 -10.25 -16.48
C ASN A 338 6.80 -11.36 -16.59
N VAL A 339 5.75 -11.29 -15.77
CA VAL A 339 4.67 -12.27 -15.71
C VAL A 339 3.42 -11.68 -16.35
N MET A 340 2.95 -12.32 -17.43
CA MET A 340 1.71 -11.94 -18.10
C MET A 340 0.49 -12.43 -17.32
N GLN A 341 -0.63 -11.70 -17.40
CA GLN A 341 -1.88 -12.16 -16.81
C GLN A 341 -2.27 -13.54 -17.39
N GLY A 342 -2.64 -14.48 -16.51
CA GLY A 342 -3.00 -15.85 -16.89
C GLY A 342 -1.82 -16.82 -17.06
N THR A 343 -0.58 -16.38 -16.82
CA THR A 343 0.59 -17.28 -16.82
C THR A 343 0.40 -18.41 -15.82
N THR A 344 0.67 -19.65 -16.24
CA THR A 344 0.60 -20.84 -15.40
C THR A 344 1.95 -21.56 -15.42
N VAL A 345 2.52 -21.81 -14.25
CA VAL A 345 3.75 -22.61 -14.08
C VAL A 345 3.36 -24.00 -13.60
N LYS A 346 3.85 -25.04 -14.28
CA LYS A 346 3.59 -26.44 -13.92
C LYS A 346 4.80 -27.04 -13.23
N ARG A 347 4.56 -27.78 -12.15
CA ARG A 347 5.54 -28.53 -11.37
C ARG A 347 4.95 -29.88 -10.99
N ASN A 348 5.81 -30.88 -10.83
CA ASN A 348 5.41 -32.21 -10.39
C ASN A 348 6.09 -32.48 -9.06
N TYR A 349 5.30 -32.82 -8.06
CA TYR A 349 5.77 -33.16 -6.72
C TYR A 349 5.34 -34.59 -6.40
N GLY A 350 6.25 -35.38 -5.85
CA GLY A 350 5.93 -36.69 -5.29
C GLY A 350 5.26 -36.54 -3.92
N SER A 351 4.33 -37.43 -3.58
CA SER A 351 3.73 -37.49 -2.24
C SER A 351 3.81 -38.92 -1.72
N THR A 352 4.09 -39.08 -0.43
CA THR A 352 3.99 -40.37 0.25
C THR A 352 2.53 -40.70 0.52
N ILE A 353 2.13 -41.93 0.16
CA ILE A 353 0.76 -42.44 0.31
C ILE A 353 0.39 -42.42 1.80
N GLY A 354 -0.63 -41.65 2.19
CA GLY A 354 -1.15 -41.66 3.57
C GLY A 354 -1.82 -40.37 4.05
N ASN A 355 -1.53 -39.22 3.44
CA ASN A 355 -2.19 -37.96 3.78
C ASN A 355 -3.36 -37.68 2.82
N ASN A 356 -4.48 -37.20 3.35
CA ASN A 356 -5.61 -36.75 2.53
C ASN A 356 -5.36 -35.39 1.90
N ASP A 357 -4.41 -34.58 2.42
CA ASP A 357 -4.12 -33.23 1.92
C ASP A 357 -2.61 -33.03 1.73
N VAL A 358 -2.21 -32.30 0.68
CA VAL A 358 -0.85 -31.79 0.48
C VAL A 358 -0.84 -30.29 0.70
N VAL A 359 -0.02 -29.82 1.64
CA VAL A 359 0.14 -28.38 1.91
C VAL A 359 1.44 -27.89 1.29
N PHE A 360 1.33 -26.93 0.37
CA PHE A 360 2.45 -26.18 -0.20
C PHE A 360 2.53 -24.81 0.45
N THR A 361 3.53 -24.59 1.29
CA THR A 361 3.86 -23.25 1.79
C THR A 361 4.60 -22.48 0.70
N ILE A 362 4.06 -21.32 0.34
CA ILE A 362 4.61 -20.42 -0.69
C ILE A 362 5.54 -19.43 0.00
N TYR A 363 6.75 -19.27 -0.55
CA TYR A 363 7.77 -18.35 -0.06
C TYR A 363 8.09 -17.27 -1.09
N ALA A 364 8.42 -16.08 -0.59
CA ALA A 364 9.01 -14.98 -1.34
C ALA A 364 10.43 -14.72 -0.83
N SER A 365 11.40 -14.62 -1.74
CA SER A 365 12.81 -14.34 -1.46
C SER A 365 13.27 -13.04 -2.13
N ASP A 366 14.07 -12.25 -1.43
CA ASP A 366 14.74 -11.07 -2.00
C ASP A 366 15.89 -11.44 -2.97
N LYS A 367 16.39 -12.68 -2.89
CA LYS A 367 17.45 -13.22 -3.78
C LYS A 367 16.85 -13.74 -5.09
N THR A 368 17.63 -13.66 -6.18
CA THR A 368 17.22 -14.20 -7.49
C THR A 368 17.26 -15.73 -7.53
N THR A 369 18.16 -16.33 -6.76
CA THR A 369 18.40 -17.79 -6.71
C THR A 369 18.55 -18.26 -5.26
N PRO A 370 17.46 -18.23 -4.45
CA PRO A 370 17.47 -18.82 -3.12
C PRO A 370 17.68 -20.33 -3.21
N VAL A 371 18.35 -20.90 -2.20
CA VAL A 371 18.59 -22.35 -2.12
C VAL A 371 17.64 -22.98 -1.09
N TYR A 372 17.39 -22.28 0.02
CA TYR A 372 16.54 -22.77 1.09
C TYR A 372 15.40 -21.82 1.41
N THR A 373 14.32 -22.34 2.00
CA THR A 373 13.18 -21.54 2.46
C THR A 373 13.41 -20.91 3.84
N ASP A 374 14.44 -21.33 4.56
CA ASP A 374 14.84 -20.83 5.90
C ASP A 374 16.06 -19.90 5.87
N GLU A 375 16.57 -19.54 4.68
CA GLU A 375 17.65 -18.57 4.54
C GLU A 375 17.18 -17.13 4.75
N ASP A 376 18.12 -16.24 5.10
CA ASP A 376 17.82 -14.81 5.26
C ASP A 376 17.28 -14.19 3.97
N GLY A 377 16.23 -13.38 4.12
CA GLY A 377 15.49 -12.77 3.02
C GLY A 377 14.35 -13.63 2.45
N CYS A 378 14.11 -14.84 2.98
CA CYS A 378 12.94 -15.65 2.65
C CYS A 378 11.81 -15.45 3.67
N THR A 379 10.59 -15.27 3.17
CA THR A 379 9.39 -15.13 4.01
C THR A 379 8.25 -15.97 3.44
N SER A 380 7.51 -16.66 4.32
CA SER A 380 6.27 -17.32 3.90
C SER A 380 5.20 -16.26 3.61
N VAL A 381 4.49 -16.45 2.49
CA VAL A 381 3.46 -15.50 2.01
C VAL A 381 2.07 -16.13 1.94
N GLY A 382 1.97 -17.45 2.07
CA GLY A 382 0.71 -18.17 2.09
C GLY A 382 0.90 -19.68 1.98
N GLU A 383 -0.22 -20.40 2.00
CA GLU A 383 -0.28 -21.85 1.85
C GLU A 383 -1.32 -22.20 0.79
N ALA A 384 -1.02 -23.22 -0.01
CA ALA A 384 -1.96 -23.86 -0.92
C ALA A 384 -2.19 -25.30 -0.45
N ILE A 385 -3.44 -25.66 -0.17
CA ILE A 385 -3.83 -26.99 0.30
C ILE A 385 -4.49 -27.71 -0.86
N ILE A 386 -4.03 -28.93 -1.16
CA ILE A 386 -4.56 -29.78 -2.23
C ILE A 386 -5.12 -31.04 -1.60
N GLU A 387 -6.43 -31.22 -1.68
CA GLU A 387 -7.10 -32.44 -1.20
C GLU A 387 -6.88 -33.59 -2.22
N ILE A 388 -6.27 -34.67 -1.76
CA ILE A 388 -5.90 -35.89 -2.50
C ILE A 388 -7.13 -36.77 -2.81
N SER A 389 -8.27 -36.53 -2.15
CA SER A 389 -9.53 -37.28 -2.33
C SER A 389 -10.06 -37.32 -3.78
N GLU A 390 -9.56 -36.47 -4.66
CA GLU A 390 -9.96 -36.35 -6.08
C GLU A 390 -8.93 -36.88 -7.09
N LEU A 391 -7.87 -37.59 -6.65
CA LEU A 391 -6.80 -38.09 -7.54
C LEU A 391 -7.25 -39.23 -8.47
N SER A 392 -8.09 -38.90 -9.45
CA SER A 392 -8.30 -39.71 -10.66
C SER A 392 -7.87 -38.97 -11.94
N GLU A 393 -7.63 -37.65 -11.89
CA GLU A 393 -7.08 -36.88 -13.01
C GLU A 393 -6.06 -35.81 -12.55
N LYS A 394 -5.12 -35.48 -13.45
CA LYS A 394 -4.04 -34.50 -13.23
C LYS A 394 -4.60 -33.15 -12.76
N GLN A 395 -4.27 -32.72 -11.55
CA GLN A 395 -4.60 -31.37 -11.07
C GLN A 395 -3.43 -30.39 -11.23
N PHE A 396 -3.76 -29.11 -11.40
CA PHE A 396 -2.82 -28.03 -11.72
C PHE A 396 -2.60 -27.13 -10.50
N LEU A 397 -1.36 -27.01 -10.01
CA LEU A 397 -0.99 -25.97 -9.06
C LEU A 397 -0.93 -24.62 -9.77
N LYS A 398 -1.91 -23.76 -9.49
CA LYS A 398 -1.90 -22.37 -9.95
C LYS A 398 -1.26 -21.51 -8.87
N VAL A 399 0.06 -21.39 -8.89
CA VAL A 399 0.77 -20.43 -8.03
C VAL A 399 0.56 -19.04 -8.59
N ASN A 400 -0.54 -18.40 -8.16
CA ASN A 400 -0.77 -16.99 -8.40
C ASN A 400 0.19 -16.24 -7.48
N SER A 401 1.37 -15.85 -8.01
CA SER A 401 2.28 -14.92 -7.34
C SER A 401 1.59 -13.56 -7.22
N CYS A 402 0.71 -13.47 -6.22
CA CYS A 402 -0.21 -12.37 -5.97
C CYS A 402 -0.87 -11.79 -7.24
N LEU A 403 -1.62 -12.56 -8.02
CA LEU A 403 -2.48 -12.03 -9.12
C LEU A 403 -3.74 -12.86 -9.37
N GLU A 404 -4.85 -12.43 -8.76
CA GLU A 404 -6.21 -13.01 -8.83
C GLU A 404 -6.31 -14.45 -8.31
N THR A 405 -6.59 -14.55 -7.01
CA THR A 405 -7.31 -15.67 -6.36
C THR A 405 -6.70 -17.06 -6.55
N LEU A 406 -6.04 -17.58 -5.50
CA LEU A 406 -6.04 -19.03 -5.28
C LEU A 406 -7.50 -19.47 -5.29
N LYS A 407 -7.89 -20.26 -6.29
CA LYS A 407 -9.11 -21.05 -6.31
C LYS A 407 -8.70 -22.49 -6.11
#